data_AF-A0A8H7T428-F1
#
_entry.id   AF-A0A8H7T428-F1
#
_cell.length_a   1.000
_cell.length_b   1.000
_cell.length_c   1.000
_cell.angle_alpha   90.00
_cell.angle_beta   90.00
_cell.angle_gamma   90.00
#
_symmetry.space_group_name_H-M   'P 1'
#
loop_
_entity.id
_entity.type
_entity.pdbx_description
1 polymer ?
#
loop_
_entity_poly.entity_id
_entity_poly.type
_entity_poly.pdbx_seq_one_letter_code
_entity_poly.pdbx_strand_id
1 'polypeptide(L)'
;MRLMVTVLLQTGIAILSVTYGFQVDYGISMGEIAIPDVSRFYGARRSDRPRNVNEPRDQMQAAHRYGSSAILYRLGCSEDAPKPQDWYHPRDPLIFVNHNTSSWEFHFLDSPAGGTLDQYSVYTSRKLSSFTSCTAENKHKSIPEETKTASESEGGDRSLVKKAIFSTDLDHDCGPRYSIAKLQEFWSDDTKGWYYKCNITLGYTQNDPLNISFVSDSMAKIATASPVHPGEVDGTGNTSQTVYDYNADAMGFNGSFENAGCSLAVFALGSIVGATINNHYVSYFGLGQQLGSYFHVGSRVWFM
;
A
#
# COMPACT_ATOMS: atom_id res chain seq x y z
N MET A 1 -67.24 -8.35 -2.05
CA MET A 1 -66.60 -8.36 -0.71
C MET A 1 -65.10 -8.68 -0.77
N ARG A 2 -64.66 -9.80 -1.39
CA ARG A 2 -63.22 -10.17 -1.47
C ARG A 2 -62.31 -9.14 -2.14
N LEU A 3 -62.80 -8.45 -3.18
CA LEU A 3 -62.03 -7.44 -3.92
C LEU A 3 -61.79 -6.16 -3.11
N MET A 4 -62.75 -5.77 -2.27
CA MET A 4 -62.65 -4.57 -1.44
C MET A 4 -61.64 -4.75 -0.30
N VAL A 5 -61.60 -5.94 0.29
CA VAL A 5 -60.65 -6.29 1.36
C VAL A 5 -59.21 -6.31 0.84
N THR A 6 -58.99 -6.82 -0.38
CA THR A 6 -57.66 -6.88 -1.00
C THR A 6 -57.15 -5.48 -1.36
N VAL A 7 -58.01 -4.61 -1.89
CA VAL A 7 -57.64 -3.22 -2.16
C VAL A 7 -57.27 -2.50 -0.87
N LEU A 8 -58.11 -2.53 0.17
CA LEU A 8 -57.83 -1.85 1.44
C LEU A 8 -56.54 -2.35 2.11
N LEU A 9 -56.26 -3.65 2.03
CA LEU A 9 -55.03 -4.24 2.57
C LEU A 9 -53.79 -3.74 1.81
N GLN A 10 -53.85 -3.71 0.48
CA GLN A 10 -52.75 -3.21 -0.36
C GLN A 10 -52.52 -1.71 -0.15
N THR A 11 -53.59 -0.91 -0.03
CA THR A 11 -53.46 0.52 0.26
C THR A 11 -52.87 0.76 1.64
N GLY A 12 -53.27 -0.02 2.65
CA GLY A 12 -52.71 0.07 4.01
C GLY A 12 -51.21 -0.25 4.06
N ILE A 13 -50.77 -1.32 3.40
CA ILE A 13 -49.35 -1.70 3.31
C ILE A 13 -48.57 -0.62 2.55
N ALA A 14 -49.12 -0.08 1.47
CA ALA A 14 -48.48 0.99 0.70
C ALA A 14 -48.30 2.26 1.52
N ILE A 15 -49.31 2.68 2.29
CA ILE A 15 -49.23 3.85 3.16
C ILE A 15 -48.13 3.64 4.22
N LEU A 16 -48.10 2.48 4.88
CA LEU A 16 -47.06 2.16 5.88
C LEU A 16 -45.66 2.18 5.27
N SER A 17 -45.49 1.65 4.05
CA SER A 17 -44.20 1.65 3.35
C SER A 17 -43.74 3.05 2.91
N VAL A 18 -44.66 4.01 2.77
CA VAL A 18 -44.33 5.41 2.43
C VAL A 18 -44.07 6.24 3.68
N THR A 19 -44.79 6.00 4.78
CA THR A 19 -44.66 6.80 6.01
C THR A 19 -43.58 6.29 6.96
N TYR A 20 -43.23 5.01 6.87
CA TYR A 20 -42.26 4.37 7.75
C TYR A 20 -41.17 3.70 6.94
N GLY A 21 -39.92 4.03 7.27
CA GLY A 21 -38.77 3.39 6.67
C GLY A 21 -37.66 3.25 7.69
N PHE A 22 -36.93 2.15 7.62
CA PHE A 22 -35.62 2.06 8.23
C PHE A 22 -34.62 2.77 7.31
N GLN A 23 -33.87 3.70 7.85
CA GLN A 23 -32.69 4.26 7.20
C GLN A 23 -31.46 3.63 7.84
N VAL A 24 -30.52 3.23 6.98
CA VAL A 24 -29.21 2.78 7.43
C VAL A 24 -28.44 4.02 7.84
N ASP A 25 -27.89 4.00 9.04
CA ASP A 25 -27.00 5.04 9.53
C ASP A 25 -25.66 4.42 9.87
N TYR A 26 -24.61 5.18 9.62
CA TYR A 26 -23.25 4.73 9.84
C TYR A 26 -22.70 5.54 11.00
N GLY A 27 -22.72 4.93 12.17
CA GLY A 27 -22.18 5.50 13.39
C GLY A 27 -20.86 4.84 13.77
N ILE A 28 -20.01 5.58 14.47
CA ILE A 28 -18.85 5.00 15.14
C ILE A 28 -19.30 4.50 16.50
N SER A 29 -19.25 3.19 16.72
CA SER A 29 -19.57 2.58 18.02
C SER A 29 -18.70 1.37 18.28
N MET A 30 -18.72 0.89 19.53
CA MET A 30 -18.03 -0.35 19.90
C MET A 30 -18.70 -1.54 19.22
N GLY A 31 -17.90 -2.43 18.65
CA GLY A 31 -18.38 -3.65 18.00
C GLY A 31 -17.27 -4.43 17.32
N GLU A 32 -17.67 -5.41 16.51
CA GLU A 32 -16.74 -6.17 15.69
C GLU A 32 -16.30 -5.34 14.47
N ILE A 33 -15.01 -5.34 14.18
CA ILE A 33 -14.36 -4.52 13.15
C ILE A 33 -13.40 -5.41 12.38
N ALA A 34 -13.35 -5.22 11.06
CA ALA A 34 -12.41 -5.91 10.20
C ALA A 34 -11.12 -5.09 10.03
N ILE A 35 -9.99 -5.76 10.18
CA ILE A 35 -8.65 -5.21 9.94
C ILE A 35 -7.85 -6.14 9.03
N PRO A 36 -6.91 -5.60 8.24
CA PRO A 36 -6.03 -6.44 7.44
C PRO A 36 -5.08 -7.28 8.32
N ASP A 37 -4.90 -8.56 7.99
CA ASP A 37 -3.84 -9.38 8.57
C ASP A 37 -2.49 -8.95 8.00
N VAL A 38 -1.69 -8.26 8.83
CA VAL A 38 -0.31 -7.85 8.51
C VAL A 38 0.74 -8.73 9.18
N SER A 39 0.43 -10.01 9.43
CA SER A 39 1.42 -10.97 9.91
C SER A 39 2.47 -11.33 8.84
N ARG A 40 2.08 -11.29 7.55
CA ARG A 40 2.90 -11.63 6.39
C ARG A 40 2.30 -11.04 5.10
N PHE A 41 3.05 -11.15 3.99
CA PHE A 41 2.51 -10.85 2.67
C PHE A 41 1.76 -12.05 2.10
N TYR A 42 0.51 -11.86 1.67
CA TYR A 42 -0.22 -12.87 0.91
C TYR A 42 -0.09 -12.58 -0.59
N GLY A 43 0.08 -13.61 -1.41
CA GLY A 43 0.12 -13.46 -2.86
C GLY A 43 -1.25 -13.09 -3.43
N ALA A 44 -1.29 -12.22 -4.45
CA ALA A 44 -2.52 -11.77 -5.06
C ALA A 44 -3.30 -12.93 -5.74
N ARG A 45 -4.33 -13.45 -5.06
CA ARG A 45 -5.45 -14.14 -5.71
C ARG A 45 -6.74 -14.02 -4.89
N ARG A 46 -7.75 -13.43 -5.53
CA ARG A 46 -9.16 -13.25 -5.14
C ARG A 46 -9.96 -14.54 -4.89
N SER A 47 -9.33 -15.69 -4.66
CA SER A 47 -10.07 -16.94 -4.43
C SER A 47 -9.93 -17.35 -2.98
N ASP A 48 -11.09 -17.56 -2.36
CA ASP A 48 -11.54 -18.08 -1.05
C ASP A 48 -10.72 -19.19 -0.35
N ARG A 49 -9.46 -19.38 -0.75
CA ARG A 49 -8.48 -20.29 -0.16
C ARG A 49 -7.13 -19.58 -0.13
N PRO A 50 -6.55 -19.33 1.05
CA PRO A 50 -5.18 -18.86 1.12
C PRO A 50 -4.31 -19.91 0.41
N ARG A 51 -3.64 -19.52 -0.68
CA ARG A 51 -2.39 -20.22 -1.00
C ARG A 51 -1.52 -19.94 0.21
N ASN A 52 -1.13 -20.99 0.94
CA ASN A 52 -0.13 -20.85 2.00
C ASN A 52 1.15 -20.33 1.33
N VAL A 53 1.29 -19.01 1.30
CA VAL A 53 2.50 -18.32 0.85
C VAL A 53 3.50 -18.37 1.99
N ASN A 54 3.94 -19.59 2.33
CA ASN A 54 4.93 -19.81 3.37
C ASN A 54 6.35 -19.63 2.82
N GLU A 55 6.52 -19.67 1.50
CA GLU A 55 7.80 -19.46 0.83
C GLU A 55 8.21 -17.97 0.91
N PRO A 56 9.39 -17.64 1.47
CA PRO A 56 9.88 -16.26 1.55
C PRO A 56 9.93 -15.56 0.19
N ARG A 57 10.21 -16.31 -0.88
CA ARG A 57 10.26 -15.79 -2.26
C ARG A 57 8.91 -15.23 -2.73
N ASP A 58 7.84 -15.95 -2.46
CA ASP A 58 6.50 -15.53 -2.89
C ASP A 58 6.02 -14.31 -2.10
N GLN A 59 6.37 -14.23 -0.81
CA GLN A 59 6.10 -13.03 0.00
C GLN A 59 6.85 -11.81 -0.54
N MET A 60 8.12 -11.98 -0.94
CA MET A 60 8.90 -10.92 -1.54
C MET A 60 8.35 -10.49 -2.91
N GLN A 61 7.85 -11.43 -3.72
CA GLN A 61 7.15 -11.10 -4.96
C GLN A 61 5.85 -10.33 -4.71
N ALA A 62 5.06 -10.72 -3.70
CA ALA A 62 3.85 -10.00 -3.31
C ALA A 62 4.16 -8.58 -2.82
N ALA A 63 5.12 -8.45 -1.90
CA ALA A 63 5.59 -7.17 -1.38
C ALA A 63 6.08 -6.25 -2.51
N HIS A 64 6.84 -6.80 -3.46
CA HIS A 64 7.31 -6.05 -4.63
C HIS A 64 6.15 -5.51 -5.46
N ARG A 65 5.14 -6.34 -5.77
CA ARG A 65 3.95 -5.89 -6.53
C ARG A 65 3.13 -4.85 -5.79
N TYR A 66 3.03 -4.97 -4.48
CA TYR A 66 2.33 -4.01 -3.63
C TYR A 66 3.07 -2.68 -3.57
N GLY A 67 4.39 -2.71 -3.42
CA GLY A 67 5.26 -1.53 -3.43
C GLY A 67 5.35 -0.86 -4.80
N SER A 68 5.35 -1.62 -5.90
CA SER A 68 5.33 -1.05 -7.25
C SER A 68 4.02 -0.30 -7.55
N SER A 69 2.95 -0.65 -6.83
CA SER A 69 1.65 0.03 -6.90
C SER A 69 1.58 1.27 -6.01
N ALA A 70 2.67 1.63 -5.31
CA ALA A 70 2.67 2.75 -4.35
C ALA A 70 2.31 4.11 -4.97
N ILE A 71 2.60 4.29 -6.26
CA ILE A 71 2.18 5.48 -7.02
C ILE A 71 0.66 5.69 -7.03
N LEU A 72 -0.12 4.61 -6.88
CA LEU A 72 -1.59 4.66 -6.85
C LEU A 72 -2.15 5.04 -5.48
N TYR A 73 -1.35 4.92 -4.41
CA TYR A 73 -1.80 5.17 -3.04
C TYR A 73 -1.83 6.65 -2.65
N ARG A 74 -1.33 7.53 -3.53
CA ARG A 74 -1.25 8.98 -3.36
C ARG A 74 -0.41 9.40 -2.16
N LEU A 75 0.24 10.56 -2.27
CA LEU A 75 1.07 11.15 -1.22
C LEU A 75 0.37 12.38 -0.67
N GLY A 76 0.27 12.47 0.65
CA GLY A 76 -0.20 13.64 1.39
C GLY A 76 0.91 14.21 2.27
N CYS A 77 0.68 15.39 2.85
CA CYS A 77 1.56 15.94 3.88
C CYS A 77 1.10 15.44 5.25
N SER A 78 2.02 15.11 6.17
CA SER A 78 1.66 14.68 7.53
C SER A 78 0.88 15.74 8.33
N GLU A 79 0.99 17.02 7.96
CA GLU A 79 0.19 18.11 8.53
C GLU A 79 -1.29 18.03 8.17
N ASP A 80 -1.58 17.47 7.00
CA ASP A 80 -2.94 17.22 6.48
C ASP A 80 -3.41 15.79 6.74
N ALA A 81 -2.66 15.03 7.56
CA ALA A 81 -3.03 13.66 7.89
C ALA A 81 -4.37 13.64 8.65
N PRO A 82 -5.28 12.73 8.27
CA PRO A 82 -6.58 12.60 8.91
C PRO A 82 -6.41 12.21 10.37
N LYS A 83 -7.31 12.74 11.20
CA LYS A 83 -7.35 12.40 12.62
C LYS A 83 -7.95 11.01 12.80
N PRO A 84 -7.63 10.31 13.90
CA PRO A 84 -8.34 9.09 14.24
C PRO A 84 -9.86 9.33 14.25
N GLN A 85 -10.62 8.39 13.69
CA GLN A 85 -12.06 8.43 13.46
C GLN A 85 -12.54 9.29 12.28
N ASP A 86 -11.65 9.96 11.56
CA ASP A 86 -12.01 10.55 10.27
C ASP A 86 -12.30 9.46 9.25
N TRP A 87 -13.20 9.78 8.33
CA TRP A 87 -13.68 8.86 7.30
C TRP A 87 -12.65 8.74 6.19
N TYR A 88 -12.44 7.53 5.70
CA TYR A 88 -11.63 7.30 4.52
C TYR A 88 -12.43 7.56 3.26
N HIS A 89 -11.91 8.42 2.39
CA HIS A 89 -12.37 8.53 1.02
C HIS A 89 -11.37 7.81 0.09
N PRO A 90 -11.81 7.05 -0.93
CA PRO A 90 -10.92 6.38 -1.90
C PRO A 90 -9.98 7.29 -2.71
N ARG A 91 -10.09 8.61 -2.52
CA ARG A 91 -9.25 9.63 -3.16
C ARG A 91 -8.23 10.22 -2.18
N ASP A 92 -8.32 9.87 -0.91
CA ASP A 92 -7.42 10.36 0.11
C ASP A 92 -6.04 9.70 -0.05
N PRO A 93 -4.97 10.42 0.31
CA PRO A 93 -3.65 9.83 0.46
C PRO A 93 -3.65 8.72 1.52
N LEU A 94 -2.94 7.63 1.23
CA LEU A 94 -2.66 6.59 2.23
C LEU A 94 -1.26 6.73 2.83
N ILE A 95 -0.35 7.41 2.14
CA ILE A 95 1.01 7.67 2.61
C ILE A 95 1.19 9.16 2.83
N PHE A 96 1.66 9.55 4.01
CA PHE A 96 1.86 10.93 4.42
C PHE A 96 3.34 11.23 4.60
N VAL A 97 3.81 12.34 4.08
CA VAL A 97 5.20 12.77 4.13
C VAL A 97 5.37 13.81 5.22
N ASN A 98 6.30 13.56 6.13
CA ASN A 98 6.78 14.55 7.08
C ASN A 98 8.10 15.13 6.59
N HIS A 99 8.02 16.33 6.02
CA HIS A 99 9.19 17.03 5.47
C HIS A 99 10.21 17.43 6.55
N ASN A 100 9.78 17.64 7.80
CA ASN A 100 10.68 18.06 8.88
C ASN A 100 11.59 16.91 9.34
N THR A 101 11.05 15.69 9.40
CA THR A 101 11.78 14.49 9.85
C THR A 101 12.27 13.61 8.70
N SER A 102 11.97 13.95 7.45
CA SER A 102 12.23 13.12 6.28
C SER A 102 11.73 11.68 6.49
N SER A 103 10.48 11.57 6.94
CA SER A 103 9.84 10.28 7.24
C SER A 103 8.50 10.17 6.53
N TRP A 104 8.15 8.93 6.17
CA TRP A 104 6.88 8.61 5.52
C TRP A 104 6.02 7.82 6.50
N GLU A 105 4.74 8.16 6.61
CA GLU A 105 3.81 7.62 7.58
C GLU A 105 2.62 6.97 6.88
N PHE A 106 2.20 5.81 7.38
CA PHE A 106 0.96 5.14 7.01
C PHE A 106 0.10 5.01 8.26
N HIS A 107 -1.18 5.37 8.14
CA HIS A 107 -2.16 5.24 9.20
C HIS A 107 -3.06 4.04 8.90
N PHE A 108 -3.16 3.11 9.85
CA PHE A 108 -4.03 1.94 9.68
C PHE A 108 -5.50 2.36 9.70
N LEU A 109 -6.30 1.64 8.93
CA LEU A 109 -7.74 1.84 8.83
C LEU A 109 -8.49 0.66 9.42
N ASP A 110 -9.64 0.97 10.02
CA ASP A 110 -10.62 0.00 10.51
C ASP A 110 -11.82 -0.01 9.57
N SER A 111 -12.26 -1.19 9.17
CA SER A 111 -13.40 -1.39 8.27
C SER A 111 -14.58 -2.03 9.02
N PRO A 112 -15.82 -1.88 8.54
CA PRO A 112 -16.98 -2.55 9.15
C PRO A 112 -16.79 -4.08 9.23
N ALA A 113 -17.46 -4.74 10.18
CA ALA A 113 -17.39 -6.20 10.34
C ALA A 113 -17.63 -6.95 9.02
N GLY A 114 -16.76 -7.91 8.70
CA GLY A 114 -16.83 -8.69 7.47
C GLY A 114 -16.53 -7.91 6.18
N GLY A 115 -16.16 -6.63 6.28
CA GLY A 115 -15.75 -5.78 5.17
C GLY A 115 -14.25 -5.82 4.88
N THR A 116 -13.86 -5.03 3.88
CA THR A 116 -12.47 -4.71 3.54
C THR A 116 -12.30 -3.20 3.50
N LEU A 117 -11.10 -2.69 3.20
CA LEU A 117 -10.87 -1.26 3.04
C LEU A 117 -11.77 -0.70 1.93
N ASP A 118 -12.61 0.25 2.30
CA ASP A 118 -13.61 0.91 1.46
C ASP A 118 -13.98 2.28 2.06
N GLN A 119 -14.93 2.98 1.42
CA GLN A 119 -15.40 4.30 1.87
C GLN A 119 -16.05 4.34 3.27
N TYR A 120 -16.31 3.18 3.88
CA TYR A 120 -16.83 3.04 5.24
C TYR A 120 -15.71 2.72 6.24
N SER A 121 -14.46 2.77 5.79
CA SER A 121 -13.31 2.62 6.67
C SER A 121 -12.97 3.93 7.36
N VAL A 122 -12.39 3.84 8.55
CA VAL A 122 -12.00 5.01 9.35
C VAL A 122 -10.52 4.94 9.71
N TYR A 123 -9.89 6.11 9.77
CA TYR A 123 -8.50 6.22 10.20
C TYR A 123 -8.36 5.92 11.69
N THR A 124 -7.26 5.28 12.06
CA THR A 124 -6.94 4.99 13.46
C THR A 124 -5.71 5.75 13.94
N SER A 125 -5.47 5.73 15.25
CA SER A 125 -4.24 6.28 15.83
C SER A 125 -3.01 5.41 15.55
N ARG A 126 -3.21 4.15 15.12
CA ARG A 126 -2.14 3.21 14.80
C ARG A 126 -1.43 3.67 13.55
N LYS A 127 -0.11 3.84 13.63
CA LYS A 127 0.70 4.30 12.50
C LYS A 127 2.01 3.56 12.37
N LEU A 128 2.53 3.53 11.15
CA LEU A 128 3.82 2.95 10.80
C LEU A 128 4.64 3.98 10.05
N SER A 129 5.94 4.06 10.34
CA SER A 129 6.83 5.03 9.69
C SER A 129 7.94 4.33 8.92
N SER A 130 8.34 4.90 7.78
CA SER A 130 9.55 4.54 7.06
C SER A 130 10.53 5.71 7.05
N PHE A 131 11.82 5.38 7.12
CA PHE A 131 12.93 6.33 7.13
C PHE A 131 13.94 5.91 6.08
N THR A 132 14.51 6.88 5.38
CA THR A 132 15.58 6.62 4.41
C THR A 132 16.75 7.58 4.59
N SER A 133 17.96 7.06 4.42
CA SER A 133 19.18 7.86 4.33
C SER A 133 19.95 7.44 3.09
N CYS A 134 20.18 8.38 2.18
CA CYS A 134 20.75 8.10 0.86
C CYS A 134 21.99 8.93 0.60
N THR A 135 22.96 8.33 -0.08
CA THR A 135 24.06 9.05 -0.73
C THR A 135 23.95 8.90 -2.24
N ALA A 136 24.39 9.91 -2.99
CA ALA A 136 24.46 9.89 -4.45
C ALA A 136 25.89 10.17 -4.90
N GLU A 137 26.38 9.37 -5.83
CA GLU A 137 27.70 9.52 -6.44
C GLU A 137 27.54 9.54 -7.96
N ASN A 138 28.11 10.56 -8.61
CA ASN A 138 28.20 10.57 -10.06
C ASN A 138 29.32 9.61 -10.47
N LYS A 139 28.96 8.47 -11.04
CA LYS A 139 29.93 7.48 -11.51
C LYS A 139 29.83 7.34 -13.01
N HIS A 140 30.93 7.66 -13.69
CA HIS A 140 31.24 7.13 -15.02
C HIS A 140 31.55 5.63 -14.87
N LYS A 141 30.52 4.80 -14.71
CA LYS A 141 30.67 3.35 -14.84
C LYS A 141 29.84 2.87 -16.01
N SER A 142 30.51 2.20 -16.94
CA SER A 142 29.89 1.43 -18.01
C SER A 142 28.84 0.50 -17.44
N ILE A 143 27.69 0.44 -18.10
CA ILE A 143 26.58 -0.44 -17.76
C ILE A 143 27.11 -1.90 -17.62
N PRO A 144 26.76 -2.64 -16.56
CA PRO A 144 27.09 -4.06 -16.45
C PRO A 144 26.61 -4.81 -17.70
N GLU A 145 27.43 -5.71 -18.26
CA GLU A 145 27.18 -6.36 -19.55
C GLU A 145 25.81 -7.08 -19.62
N GLU A 146 25.35 -7.60 -18.48
CA GLU A 146 24.04 -8.24 -18.28
C GLU A 146 22.83 -7.32 -18.50
N THR A 147 23.02 -6.00 -18.49
CA THR A 147 21.94 -5.03 -18.70
C THR A 147 21.81 -4.65 -20.18
N LYS A 148 22.84 -4.89 -21.01
CA LYS A 148 22.81 -4.58 -22.46
C LYS A 148 21.87 -5.51 -23.21
N THR A 149 21.69 -6.74 -22.74
CA THR A 149 20.79 -7.73 -23.33
C THR A 149 19.30 -7.44 -23.07
N ALA A 150 18.96 -6.79 -21.95
CA ALA A 150 17.58 -6.38 -21.67
C ALA A 150 17.11 -5.23 -22.58
N SER A 151 18.01 -4.27 -22.88
CA SER A 151 17.72 -3.13 -23.77
C SER A 151 17.72 -3.48 -25.26
N GLU A 152 18.32 -4.59 -25.67
CA GLU A 152 18.35 -5.03 -27.09
C GLU A 152 17.12 -5.83 -27.54
N SER A 153 16.28 -6.31 -26.60
CA SER A 153 15.15 -7.19 -26.92
C SER A 153 13.86 -6.48 -27.38
N GLU A 154 13.76 -5.16 -27.22
CA GLU A 154 12.60 -4.38 -27.67
C GLU A 154 12.99 -3.49 -28.86
N GLY A 155 12.73 -4.00 -30.07
CA GLY A 155 12.93 -3.29 -31.35
C GLY A 155 11.94 -2.14 -31.58
N GLY A 156 11.95 -1.16 -30.69
CA GLY A 156 11.18 0.08 -30.75
C GLY A 156 12.08 1.31 -30.62
N ASP A 157 11.63 2.43 -31.18
CA ASP A 157 12.36 3.69 -31.35
C ASP A 157 13.26 4.09 -30.16
N ARG A 158 14.53 4.41 -30.45
CA ARG A 158 15.59 4.76 -29.48
C ARG A 158 15.40 6.17 -28.93
N SER A 159 14.26 6.43 -28.31
CA SER A 159 14.11 7.61 -27.46
C SER A 159 15.06 7.48 -26.27
N LEU A 160 15.73 8.56 -25.88
CA LEU A 160 16.65 8.65 -24.74
C LEU A 160 15.90 8.41 -23.43
N VAL A 161 15.55 7.16 -23.11
CA VAL A 161 14.88 6.82 -21.85
C VAL A 161 15.95 6.59 -20.79
N LYS A 162 15.92 7.41 -19.74
CA LYS A 162 16.74 7.17 -18.54
C LYS A 162 16.12 6.02 -17.75
N LYS A 163 16.92 4.99 -17.48
CA LYS A 163 16.50 3.78 -16.76
C LYS A 163 17.16 3.70 -15.40
N ALA A 164 16.53 2.98 -14.48
CA ALA A 164 17.04 2.77 -13.14
C ALA A 164 17.04 1.28 -12.76
N ILE A 165 18.16 0.77 -12.25
CA ILE A 165 18.29 -0.59 -11.71
C ILE A 165 18.35 -0.55 -10.21
N PHE A 166 17.59 -1.42 -9.57
CA PHE A 166 17.61 -1.63 -8.13
C PHE A 166 18.32 -2.95 -7.81
N SER A 167 19.28 -2.90 -6.89
CA SER A 167 19.96 -4.07 -6.34
C SER A 167 20.03 -3.96 -4.82
N THR A 168 20.13 -5.08 -4.12
CA THR A 168 20.31 -5.11 -2.66
C THR A 168 21.57 -5.89 -2.34
N ASP A 169 22.22 -5.54 -1.24
CA ASP A 169 23.30 -6.35 -0.69
C ASP A 169 22.68 -7.44 0.20
N LEU A 170 22.61 -8.68 -0.28
CA LEU A 170 22.04 -9.79 0.51
C LEU A 170 23.00 -10.28 1.62
N ASP A 171 24.31 -10.06 1.47
CA ASP A 171 25.33 -10.50 2.42
C ASP A 171 25.46 -9.56 3.63
N HIS A 172 24.88 -8.37 3.54
CA HIS A 172 24.87 -7.41 4.64
C HIS A 172 23.65 -7.67 5.54
N ASP A 173 23.82 -8.44 6.62
CA ASP A 173 22.78 -8.58 7.65
C ASP A 173 22.69 -7.28 8.47
N CYS A 174 21.84 -6.39 8.01
CA CYS A 174 21.71 -5.06 8.56
C CYS A 174 20.65 -4.95 9.66
N GLY A 175 20.25 -6.10 10.23
CA GLY A 175 19.20 -6.19 11.23
C GLY A 175 17.80 -6.48 10.66
N PRO A 176 16.80 -6.63 11.54
CA PRO A 176 15.50 -7.20 11.16
C PRO A 176 14.54 -6.26 10.44
N ARG A 177 14.72 -4.94 10.49
CA ARG A 177 13.77 -3.96 9.89
C ARG A 177 14.42 -2.97 8.94
N TYR A 178 15.54 -3.37 8.37
CA TYR A 178 16.40 -2.49 7.60
C TYR A 178 16.94 -3.23 6.38
N SER A 179 17.08 -2.52 5.27
CA SER A 179 17.79 -2.99 4.08
C SER A 179 18.66 -1.88 3.49
N ILE A 180 19.67 -2.28 2.71
CA ILE A 180 20.46 -1.36 1.89
C ILE A 180 20.09 -1.59 0.43
N ALA A 181 19.36 -0.63 -0.14
CA ALA A 181 19.08 -0.59 -1.56
C ALA A 181 20.17 0.21 -2.27
N LYS A 182 20.69 -0.36 -3.35
CA LYS A 182 21.60 0.28 -4.29
C LYS A 182 20.80 0.55 -5.56
N LEU A 183 20.77 1.81 -5.98
CA LEU A 183 20.06 2.23 -7.18
C LEU A 183 21.09 2.77 -8.17
N GLN A 184 21.04 2.30 -9.42
CA GLN A 184 21.89 2.81 -10.50
C GLN A 184 21.01 3.40 -11.58
N GLU A 185 21.11 4.70 -11.78
CA GLU A 185 20.55 5.42 -12.92
C GLU A 185 21.56 5.41 -14.07
N PHE A 186 21.12 5.08 -15.28
CA PHE A 186 21.95 5.11 -16.48
C PHE A 186 21.16 5.58 -17.69
N TRP A 187 21.90 6.12 -18.66
CA TRP A 187 21.35 6.64 -19.91
C TRP A 187 21.65 5.67 -21.05
N SER A 188 20.79 5.66 -22.07
CA SER A 188 20.96 4.83 -23.26
C SER A 188 22.23 5.15 -24.08
N ASP A 189 22.85 6.32 -23.86
CA ASP A 189 24.07 6.81 -24.51
C ASP A 189 25.35 6.68 -23.65
N ASP A 190 25.29 5.84 -22.59
CA ASP A 190 26.38 5.05 -22.03
C ASP A 190 27.60 5.80 -21.43
N THR A 191 27.46 7.09 -21.09
CA THR A 191 28.56 7.84 -20.45
C THR A 191 28.22 8.53 -19.15
N LYS A 192 26.96 8.70 -18.73
CA LYS A 192 26.64 9.41 -17.49
C LYS A 192 25.58 8.66 -16.69
N GLY A 193 25.80 8.56 -15.39
CA GLY A 193 24.90 7.84 -14.49
C GLY A 193 25.12 8.22 -13.04
N TRP A 194 24.04 8.12 -12.27
CA TRP A 194 24.07 8.34 -10.83
C TRP A 194 23.98 7.00 -10.11
N TYR A 195 24.83 6.82 -9.12
CA TYR A 195 24.79 5.68 -8.24
C TYR A 195 24.33 6.14 -6.87
N TYR A 196 23.25 5.55 -6.38
CA TYR A 196 22.68 5.83 -5.08
C TYR A 196 22.86 4.63 -4.16
N LYS A 197 23.20 4.92 -2.90
CA LYS A 197 23.19 3.94 -1.83
C LYS A 197 22.25 4.44 -0.74
N CYS A 198 21.17 3.72 -0.52
CA CYS A 198 20.10 4.10 0.37
C CYS A 198 19.88 3.05 1.45
N ASN A 199 19.87 3.51 2.69
CA ASN A 199 19.49 2.75 3.85
C ASN A 199 18.00 2.96 4.07
N ILE A 200 17.21 1.89 4.06
CA ILE A 200 15.75 1.93 4.24
C ILE A 200 15.43 1.24 5.55
N THR A 201 14.75 1.94 6.45
CA THR A 201 14.29 1.41 7.73
C THR A 201 12.78 1.49 7.81
N LEU A 202 12.16 0.44 8.33
CA LEU A 202 10.76 0.44 8.72
C LEU A 202 10.65 0.45 10.24
N GLY A 203 9.87 1.39 10.78
CA GLY A 203 9.63 1.50 12.21
C GLY A 203 8.76 0.37 12.77
N TYR A 204 8.52 0.44 14.08
CA TYR A 204 7.48 -0.37 14.73
C TYR A 204 6.12 0.31 14.57
N THR A 205 5.05 -0.48 14.58
CA THR A 205 3.68 0.04 14.68
C THR A 205 3.55 0.80 16.00
N GLN A 206 3.15 2.06 15.92
CA GLN A 206 2.93 2.94 17.07
C GLN A 206 1.45 2.96 17.45
N ASN A 207 1.15 3.26 18.71
CA ASN A 207 -0.21 3.37 19.24
C ASN A 207 -1.09 2.12 19.06
N ASP A 208 -0.50 0.94 19.10
CA ASP A 208 -1.20 -0.35 18.95
C ASP A 208 -1.11 -1.21 20.24
N PRO A 209 -1.85 -0.86 21.30
CA PRO A 209 -1.77 -1.55 22.58
C PRO A 209 -2.28 -3.00 22.53
N LEU A 210 -3.09 -3.34 21.52
CA LEU A 210 -3.64 -4.69 21.32
C LEU A 210 -2.78 -5.53 20.37
N ASN A 211 -1.74 -4.94 19.77
CA ASN A 211 -0.83 -5.60 18.83
C ASN A 211 -1.56 -6.21 17.61
N ILE A 212 -2.66 -5.57 17.19
CA ILE A 212 -3.55 -6.05 16.12
C ILE A 212 -3.08 -5.59 14.72
N SER A 213 -2.26 -4.55 14.65
CA SER A 213 -1.62 -4.04 13.44
C SER A 213 -0.10 -4.25 13.50
N PHE A 214 0.33 -5.28 14.20
CA PHE A 214 1.74 -5.63 14.36
C PHE A 214 2.35 -6.11 13.05
N VAL A 215 3.22 -5.28 12.48
CA VAL A 215 4.09 -5.69 11.38
C VAL A 215 5.28 -6.41 11.97
N SER A 216 5.46 -7.70 11.64
CA SER A 216 6.58 -8.49 12.14
C SER A 216 7.92 -8.03 11.57
N ASP A 217 9.01 -8.36 12.27
CA ASP A 217 10.38 -8.12 11.79
C ASP A 217 10.63 -8.77 10.43
N SER A 218 10.13 -9.99 10.22
CA SER A 218 10.22 -10.67 8.92
C SER A 218 9.50 -9.88 7.81
N MET A 219 8.26 -9.44 8.07
CA MET A 219 7.51 -8.65 7.10
C MET A 219 8.16 -7.28 6.84
N ALA A 220 8.71 -6.65 7.87
CA ALA A 220 9.47 -5.41 7.73
C ALA A 220 10.73 -5.60 6.88
N LYS A 221 11.52 -6.67 7.09
CA LYS A 221 12.69 -6.99 6.27
C LYS A 221 12.31 -7.21 4.80
N ILE A 222 11.21 -7.93 4.56
CA ILE A 222 10.69 -8.14 3.20
C ILE A 222 10.23 -6.81 2.58
N ALA A 223 9.53 -5.96 3.34
CA ALA A 223 9.04 -4.66 2.88
C ALA A 223 10.19 -3.73 2.48
N THR A 224 11.22 -3.59 3.31
CA THR A 224 12.37 -2.74 3.01
C THR A 224 13.22 -3.31 1.87
N ALA A 225 13.27 -4.62 1.69
CA ALA A 225 13.95 -5.27 0.55
C ALA A 225 13.10 -5.29 -0.74
N SER A 226 11.78 -5.07 -0.63
CA SER A 226 10.83 -5.19 -1.75
C SER A 226 11.09 -4.31 -2.97
N PRO A 227 11.74 -3.13 -2.91
CA PRO A 227 12.13 -2.39 -4.10
C PRO A 227 13.02 -3.21 -5.06
N VAL A 228 13.73 -4.20 -4.51
CA VAL A 228 14.55 -5.14 -5.29
C VAL A 228 13.74 -6.41 -5.52
N HIS A 229 13.50 -6.76 -6.78
CA HIS A 229 12.78 -8.00 -7.13
C HIS A 229 13.70 -9.21 -6.90
N PRO A 230 13.20 -10.35 -6.35
CA PRO A 230 14.02 -11.52 -6.10
C PRO A 230 14.37 -12.24 -7.41
N GLY A 231 15.59 -11.93 -7.88
CA GLY A 231 16.45 -12.64 -8.85
C GLY A 231 15.95 -13.94 -9.43
N GLU A 232 16.13 -14.16 -10.74
CA GLU A 232 16.73 -15.45 -11.05
C GLU A 232 18.13 -15.36 -10.44
N VAL A 233 18.41 -16.25 -9.50
CA VAL A 233 19.74 -16.35 -8.92
C VAL A 233 20.65 -16.76 -10.06
N ASP A 234 21.65 -15.95 -10.37
CA ASP A 234 22.65 -16.34 -11.37
C ASP A 234 23.41 -17.59 -10.89
N GLY A 235 24.16 -18.24 -11.78
CA GLY A 235 24.95 -19.43 -11.44
C GLY A 235 26.03 -19.20 -10.35
N THR A 236 26.22 -17.96 -9.89
CA THR A 236 27.15 -17.59 -8.82
C THR A 236 26.47 -17.28 -7.48
N GLY A 237 25.14 -17.39 -7.39
CA GLY A 237 24.41 -17.16 -6.14
C GLY A 237 24.00 -15.70 -5.92
N ASN A 238 24.32 -14.80 -6.86
CA ASN A 238 23.87 -13.42 -6.79
C ASN A 238 22.45 -13.33 -7.35
N THR A 239 21.53 -12.75 -6.59
CA THR A 239 20.25 -12.32 -7.13
C THR A 239 20.45 -10.97 -7.82
N SER A 240 20.77 -10.99 -9.10
CA SER A 240 20.53 -9.83 -9.97
C SER A 240 19.13 -9.96 -10.55
N GLN A 241 18.32 -8.90 -10.52
CA GLN A 241 17.02 -8.88 -11.19
C GLN A 241 16.55 -7.47 -11.41
N THR A 242 15.46 -7.31 -12.14
CA THR A 242 15.46 -7.06 -13.58
C THR A 242 15.25 -5.56 -13.70
N VAL A 243 15.77 -4.95 -14.76
CA VAL A 243 15.50 -3.56 -15.14
C VAL A 243 13.99 -3.32 -15.12
N TYR A 244 13.50 -2.56 -14.16
CA TYR A 244 12.23 -1.89 -14.36
C TYR A 244 12.55 -0.65 -15.19
N ASP A 245 11.81 -0.47 -16.28
CA ASP A 245 11.83 0.75 -17.07
C ASP A 245 11.14 1.87 -16.29
N TYR A 246 11.68 2.17 -15.11
CA TYR A 246 11.35 3.38 -14.39
C TYR A 246 12.03 4.51 -15.12
N ASN A 247 11.23 5.36 -15.75
CA ASN A 247 11.69 6.60 -16.30
C ASN A 247 12.28 7.45 -15.16
N ALA A 248 13.62 7.46 -15.06
CA ALA A 248 14.31 8.13 -13.97
C ALA A 248 14.09 9.65 -13.99
N ASP A 249 13.78 10.23 -15.15
CA ASP A 249 13.34 11.63 -15.27
C ASP A 249 11.94 11.83 -14.68
N ALA A 250 11.01 10.90 -14.91
CA ALA A 250 9.69 10.94 -14.28
C ALA A 250 9.77 10.80 -12.75
N MET A 251 10.79 10.10 -12.25
CA MET A 251 11.09 9.96 -10.82
C MET A 251 12.00 11.07 -10.26
N GLY A 252 12.53 11.93 -11.13
CA GLY A 252 13.38 13.06 -10.75
C GLY A 252 14.68 12.67 -10.05
N PHE A 253 15.28 11.51 -10.37
CA PHE A 253 16.47 11.03 -9.68
C PHE A 253 17.68 11.93 -9.92
N ASN A 254 18.21 12.07 -11.14
CA ASN A 254 19.16 13.10 -11.59
C ASN A 254 20.14 13.69 -10.53
N GLY A 255 20.77 12.84 -9.71
CA GLY A 255 21.66 13.21 -8.60
C GLY A 255 21.02 13.60 -7.26
N SER A 256 19.69 13.75 -7.20
CA SER A 256 18.92 13.95 -5.98
C SER A 256 18.80 12.67 -5.14
N PHE A 257 19.60 12.58 -4.08
CA PHE A 257 19.49 11.50 -3.09
C PHE A 257 18.15 11.56 -2.31
N GLU A 258 17.54 12.74 -2.21
CA GLU A 258 16.24 12.94 -1.55
C GLU A 258 15.11 12.27 -2.34
N ASN A 259 15.09 12.44 -3.66
CA ASN A 259 14.08 11.81 -4.52
C ASN A 259 14.25 10.29 -4.60
N ALA A 260 15.50 9.82 -4.63
CA ALA A 260 15.81 8.39 -4.54
C ALA A 260 15.33 7.80 -3.20
N GLY A 261 15.63 8.47 -2.08
CA GLY A 261 15.18 8.07 -0.75
C GLY A 261 13.66 8.07 -0.65
N CYS A 262 13.00 9.13 -1.11
CA CYS A 262 11.55 9.23 -1.14
C CYS A 262 10.90 8.07 -1.91
N SER A 263 11.40 7.78 -3.11
CA SER A 263 10.85 6.70 -3.93
C SER A 263 11.00 5.35 -3.25
N LEU A 264 12.13 5.08 -2.61
CA LEU A 264 12.37 3.84 -1.88
C LEU A 264 11.56 3.73 -0.59
N ALA A 265 11.39 4.82 0.15
CA ALA A 265 10.56 4.88 1.35
C ALA A 265 9.09 4.62 1.01
N VAL A 266 8.59 5.29 -0.04
CA VAL A 266 7.22 5.12 -0.54
C VAL A 266 7.01 3.72 -1.07
N PHE A 267 7.99 3.12 -1.75
CA PHE A 267 7.90 1.74 -2.21
C PHE A 267 7.82 0.76 -1.02
N ALA A 268 8.71 0.89 -0.05
CA ALA A 268 8.74 0.03 1.13
C ALA A 268 7.46 0.14 1.96
N LEU A 269 7.00 1.36 2.24
CA LEU A 269 5.75 1.60 2.97
C LEU A 269 4.54 1.18 2.13
N GLY A 270 4.57 1.45 0.82
CA GLY A 270 3.56 1.03 -0.14
C GLY A 270 3.40 -0.48 -0.23
N SER A 271 4.45 -1.26 0.03
CA SER A 271 4.30 -2.71 0.16
C SER A 271 3.36 -3.07 1.32
N ILE A 272 3.48 -2.41 2.47
CA ILE A 272 2.59 -2.58 3.63
C ILE A 272 1.19 -2.07 3.31
N VAL A 273 1.05 -0.91 2.65
CA VAL A 273 -0.27 -0.39 2.22
C VAL A 273 -0.95 -1.35 1.24
N GLY A 274 -0.22 -1.90 0.28
CA GLY A 274 -0.79 -2.90 -0.61
C GLY A 274 -1.16 -4.19 0.13
N ALA A 275 -0.40 -4.56 1.17
CA ALA A 275 -0.78 -5.66 2.05
C ALA A 275 -2.09 -5.34 2.80
N THR A 276 -2.30 -4.11 3.28
CA THR A 276 -3.58 -3.76 3.93
C THR A 276 -4.77 -3.82 2.97
N ILE A 277 -4.57 -3.62 1.67
CA ILE A 277 -5.63 -3.69 0.66
C ILE A 277 -5.89 -5.13 0.19
N ASN A 278 -4.84 -5.94 0.07
CA ASN A 278 -4.90 -7.23 -0.63
C ASN A 278 -4.81 -8.46 0.28
N ASN A 279 -4.34 -8.31 1.51
CA ASN A 279 -4.34 -9.39 2.47
C ASN A 279 -5.76 -9.71 2.93
N HIS A 280 -5.94 -10.87 3.54
CA HIS A 280 -7.20 -11.22 4.17
C HIS A 280 -7.44 -10.34 5.40
N TYR A 281 -8.71 -10.18 5.76
CA TYR A 281 -9.11 -9.41 6.93
C TYR A 281 -9.45 -10.36 8.09
N VAL A 282 -9.09 -9.92 9.29
CA VAL A 282 -9.44 -10.57 10.55
C VAL A 282 -10.30 -9.62 11.37
N SER A 283 -11.17 -10.17 12.20
CA SER A 283 -12.02 -9.37 13.07
C SER A 283 -11.40 -9.16 14.44
N TYR A 284 -11.64 -8.00 15.03
CA TYR A 284 -11.42 -7.75 16.45
C TYR A 284 -12.53 -6.88 17.03
N PHE A 285 -12.65 -6.83 18.36
CA PHE A 285 -13.61 -5.97 19.03
C PHE A 285 -12.98 -4.61 19.33
N GLY A 286 -13.57 -3.53 18.81
CA GLY A 286 -13.02 -2.19 18.97
C GLY A 286 -14.03 -1.08 18.65
N LEU A 287 -13.53 0.14 18.47
CA LEU A 287 -14.30 1.31 18.02
C LEU A 287 -14.15 1.48 16.51
N GLY A 288 -15.25 1.40 15.77
CA GLY A 288 -15.23 1.48 14.31
C GLY A 288 -16.62 1.70 13.76
N GLN A 289 -16.74 1.75 12.44
CA GLN A 289 -18.05 1.91 11.81
C GLN A 289 -18.91 0.68 12.06
N GLN A 290 -20.10 0.93 12.57
CA GLN A 290 -21.14 -0.06 12.75
C GLN A 290 -22.34 0.32 11.91
N LEU A 291 -22.94 -0.69 11.29
CA LEU A 291 -24.19 -0.51 10.56
C LEU A 291 -25.32 -0.37 11.58
N GLY A 292 -25.79 0.87 11.75
CA GLY A 292 -26.98 1.18 12.51
C GLY A 292 -28.22 1.23 11.61
N SER A 293 -29.39 1.16 12.23
CA SER A 293 -30.62 1.61 11.58
C SER A 293 -31.41 2.46 12.55
N TYR A 294 -31.99 3.54 12.04
CA TYR A 294 -33.00 4.27 12.79
C TYR A 294 -34.32 4.24 12.07
N PHE A 295 -35.37 4.29 12.88
CA PHE A 295 -36.73 4.37 12.40
C PHE A 295 -37.04 5.82 12.04
N HIS A 296 -37.25 6.07 10.75
CA HIS A 296 -37.68 7.37 10.27
C HIS A 296 -39.20 7.38 10.07
N VAL A 297 -39.85 8.41 10.63
CA VAL A 297 -41.27 8.70 10.42
C VAL A 297 -41.38 9.93 9.53
N GLY A 298 -41.77 9.73 8.27
CA GLY A 298 -41.83 10.79 7.26
C GLY A 298 -41.80 10.25 5.83
N SER A 299 -42.53 10.90 4.92
CA SER A 299 -42.65 10.47 3.52
C SER A 299 -41.36 10.71 2.73
N ARG A 300 -40.84 9.69 2.04
CA ARG A 300 -39.68 9.79 1.12
C ARG A 300 -39.95 10.57 -0.18
N VAL A 301 -41.14 11.14 -0.36
CA VAL A 301 -41.54 11.76 -1.62
C VAL A 301 -41.06 13.20 -1.68
N TRP A 302 -39.83 13.40 -2.16
CA TRP A 302 -39.44 14.64 -2.80
C TRP A 302 -39.97 14.61 -4.23
N PHE A 303 -41.04 15.35 -4.50
CA PHE A 303 -41.39 15.70 -5.87
C PHE A 303 -40.40 16.77 -6.33
N MET A 304 -39.52 16.44 -7.29
CA MET A 304 -38.92 17.40 -8.21
C MET A 304 -39.84 17.60 -9.41
#